data_AF-A0A7V6T3R6-F1
#
_entry.id   AF-A0A7V6T3R6-F1
#
_cell.length_a   1.000
_cell.length_b   1.000
_cell.length_c   1.000
_cell.angle_alpha   90.00
_cell.angle_beta   90.00
_cell.angle_gamma   90.00
#
_symmetry.space_group_name_H-M   'P 1'
#
loop_
_entity.id
_entity.type
_entity.pdbx_description
1 polymer ?
#
loop_
_entity_poly.entity_id
_entity_poly.type
_entity_poly.pdbx_seq_one_letter_code
_entity_poly.pdbx_strand_id
1 'polypeptide(L)'
;MEQRVGVIGDWESIAGFRALGLSIAEVSTADEADAVLNAWAEEGFAVIFVTEALASVMGDRLADWRLRYLPAVIVIPSAGLKPFLGRHELRTAIRKATGIDLIGQRERAQRDRQERDV
;
A
#
# COMPACT_ATOMS: atom_id res chain seq x y z
N MET A 1 -7.99 20.58 -16.30
CA MET A 1 -7.15 19.39 -16.52
C MET A 1 -7.75 18.27 -15.69
N GLU A 2 -8.25 17.22 -16.33
CA GLU A 2 -8.71 16.02 -15.62
C GLU A 2 -7.47 15.30 -15.08
N GLN A 3 -7.36 15.20 -13.76
CA GLN A 3 -6.24 14.50 -13.13
C GLN A 3 -6.55 13.01 -13.13
N ARG A 4 -5.73 12.23 -13.83
CA ARG A 4 -5.86 10.77 -13.93
C ARG A 4 -5.25 10.13 -12.69
N VAL A 5 -5.95 9.13 -12.16
CA VAL A 5 -5.55 8.36 -10.97
C VAL A 5 -5.42 6.89 -11.34
N GLY A 6 -4.31 6.29 -10.93
CA GLY A 6 -3.95 4.92 -11.29
C GLY A 6 -3.68 4.03 -10.09
N VAL A 7 -3.83 2.71 -10.26
CA VAL A 7 -3.47 1.69 -9.28
C VAL A 7 -2.65 0.58 -9.95
N ILE A 8 -1.51 0.22 -9.37
CA ILE A 8 -0.61 -0.83 -9.86
C ILE A 8 -0.45 -1.92 -8.78
N GLY A 9 -0.63 -3.18 -9.16
CA GLY A 9 -0.48 -4.31 -8.23
C GLY A 9 -0.96 -5.64 -8.79
N ASP A 10 -1.18 -6.62 -7.91
CA ASP A 10 -1.80 -7.89 -8.26
C ASP A 10 -3.31 -7.73 -8.52
N TRP A 11 -3.86 -8.58 -9.40
CA TRP A 11 -5.26 -8.52 -9.79
C TRP A 11 -6.25 -8.56 -8.62
N GLU A 12 -5.99 -9.44 -7.64
CA GLU A 12 -6.86 -9.63 -6.48
C GLU A 12 -6.99 -8.35 -5.65
N SER A 13 -5.90 -7.59 -5.52
CA SER A 13 -5.87 -6.31 -4.83
C SER A 13 -6.53 -5.17 -5.60
N ILE A 14 -6.38 -5.13 -6.93
CA ILE A 14 -6.67 -3.92 -7.71
C ILE A 14 -7.98 -3.98 -8.51
N ALA A 15 -8.55 -5.16 -8.75
CA ALA A 15 -9.71 -5.32 -9.65
C ALA A 15 -10.91 -4.44 -9.26
N GLY A 16 -11.14 -4.23 -7.97
CA GLY A 16 -12.23 -3.39 -7.46
C GLY A 16 -12.11 -1.91 -7.82
N PHE A 17 -10.89 -1.39 -8.02
CA PHE A 17 -10.66 0.04 -8.30
C PHE A 17 -11.13 0.45 -9.70
N ARG A 18 -11.19 -0.48 -10.65
CA ARG A 18 -11.75 -0.20 -11.98
C ARG A 18 -13.23 0.17 -11.91
N ALA A 19 -14.00 -0.44 -11.00
CA ALA A 19 -15.40 -0.08 -10.80
C ALA A 19 -15.58 1.35 -10.24
N LEU A 20 -14.54 1.91 -9.61
CA LEU A 20 -14.50 3.27 -9.09
C LEU A 20 -13.98 4.29 -10.13
N GLY A 21 -13.67 3.84 -11.36
CA GLY A 21 -13.19 4.71 -12.44
C GLY A 21 -11.69 5.00 -12.42
N LEU A 22 -10.90 4.29 -11.61
CA LEU A 22 -9.44 4.40 -11.64
C LEU A 22 -8.87 3.54 -12.77
N SER A 23 -7.74 3.99 -13.34
CA SER A 23 -6.96 3.14 -14.24
C SER A 23 -6.23 2.08 -13.42
N ILE A 24 -6.19 0.85 -13.90
CA ILE A 24 -5.49 -0.24 -13.21
C ILE A 24 -4.43 -0.85 -14.13
N ALA A 25 -3.31 -1.26 -13.57
CA ALA A 25 -2.28 -2.04 -14.25
C ALA A 25 -1.89 -3.23 -13.38
N GLU A 26 -2.14 -4.43 -13.89
CA GLU A 26 -1.70 -5.65 -13.21
C GLU A 26 -0.21 -5.87 -13.48
N VAL A 27 0.58 -5.89 -12.41
CA VAL A 27 2.04 -5.99 -12.48
C VAL A 27 2.54 -6.81 -11.31
N SER A 28 3.53 -7.68 -11.57
CA SER A 28 4.15 -8.54 -10.55
C SER A 28 5.66 -8.38 -10.42
N THR A 29 6.31 -7.64 -11.33
CA THR A 29 7.76 -7.46 -11.35
C THR A 29 8.15 -5.98 -11.27
N ALA A 30 9.36 -5.72 -10.77
CA ALA A 30 9.87 -4.35 -10.66
C ALA A 30 10.10 -3.67 -12.04
N ASP A 31 10.49 -4.44 -13.05
CA ASP A 31 10.74 -3.90 -14.40
C ASP A 31 9.46 -3.47 -15.11
N GLU A 32 8.42 -4.30 -15.02
CA GLU A 32 7.09 -3.93 -15.51
C GLU A 32 6.53 -2.72 -14.75
N ALA A 33 6.77 -2.65 -13.44
CA ALA A 33 6.28 -1.54 -12.62
C ALA A 33 6.91 -0.22 -13.06
N ASP A 34 8.22 -0.20 -13.31
CA ASP A 34 8.90 0.99 -13.84
C ASP A 34 8.42 1.36 -15.24
N ALA A 35 8.17 0.38 -16.11
CA ALA A 35 7.64 0.64 -17.44
C ALA A 35 6.26 1.34 -17.36
N VAL A 36 5.36 0.83 -16.51
CA VAL A 36 4.03 1.42 -16.30
C VAL A 36 4.13 2.80 -15.65
N LEU A 37 4.96 2.97 -14.61
CA LEU A 37 5.13 4.26 -13.94
C LEU A 37 5.66 5.34 -14.88
N ASN A 38 6.61 5.01 -15.77
CA ASN A 38 7.09 5.94 -16.78
C ASN A 38 6.00 6.30 -17.80
N ALA A 39 5.28 5.30 -18.33
CA ALA A 39 4.17 5.56 -19.25
C ALA A 39 3.09 6.46 -18.61
N TRP A 40 2.69 6.16 -17.38
CA TRP A 40 1.67 6.95 -16.67
C TRP A 40 2.16 8.36 -16.28
N ALA A 41 3.46 8.52 -16.01
CA ALA A 41 4.04 9.84 -15.83
C ALA A 41 3.95 10.69 -17.12
N GLU A 42 4.26 10.12 -18.28
CA GLU A 42 4.13 10.78 -19.59
C GLU A 42 2.66 11.09 -19.93
N GLU A 43 1.74 10.20 -19.54
CA GLU A 43 0.29 10.38 -19.69
C GLU A 43 -0.33 11.40 -18.72
N GLY A 44 0.47 11.98 -17.81
CA GLY A 44 0.03 13.03 -16.90
C GLY A 44 -0.81 12.54 -15.71
N PHE A 45 -0.57 11.32 -15.23
CA PHE A 45 -1.19 10.85 -14.00
C PHE A 45 -0.76 11.70 -12.80
N ALA A 46 -1.73 12.07 -11.96
CA ALA A 46 -1.44 12.87 -10.79
C ALA A 46 -1.07 12.01 -9.58
N VAL A 47 -1.78 10.90 -9.40
CA VAL A 47 -1.60 9.98 -8.27
C VAL A 47 -1.58 8.55 -8.78
N ILE A 48 -0.59 7.79 -8.31
CA ILE A 48 -0.46 6.36 -8.59
C ILE A 48 -0.38 5.61 -7.26
N PHE A 49 -1.35 4.75 -7.02
CA PHE A 49 -1.31 3.82 -5.90
C PHE A 49 -0.55 2.56 -6.30
N VAL A 50 0.32 2.08 -5.43
CA VAL A 50 1.10 0.86 -5.62
C VAL A 50 0.82 -0.07 -4.46
N THR A 51 0.51 -1.33 -4.72
CA THR A 51 0.29 -2.31 -3.64
C THR A 51 1.57 -2.58 -2.83
N GLU A 52 1.43 -2.92 -1.54
CA GLU A 52 2.54 -3.22 -0.63
C GLU A 52 3.40 -4.39 -1.14
N ALA A 53 2.76 -5.43 -1.69
CA ALA A 53 3.45 -6.55 -2.30
C ALA A 53 4.36 -6.08 -3.45
N LEU A 54 3.84 -5.24 -4.36
CA LEU A 54 4.63 -4.70 -5.46
C LEU A 54 5.72 -3.75 -4.97
N ALA A 55 5.43 -2.91 -3.98
CA ALA A 55 6.42 -2.03 -3.37
C ALA A 55 7.61 -2.81 -2.78
N SER A 56 7.34 -3.96 -2.16
CA SER A 56 8.39 -4.85 -1.66
C SER A 56 9.26 -5.44 -2.77
N VAL A 57 8.69 -5.70 -3.95
CA VAL A 57 9.41 -6.20 -5.13
C VAL A 57 10.26 -5.08 -5.76
N MET A 58 9.76 -3.85 -5.76
CA MET A 58 10.47 -2.69 -6.34
C MET A 58 11.67 -2.24 -5.50
N GLY A 59 11.62 -2.37 -4.18
CA GLY A 59 12.72 -1.97 -3.29
C GLY A 59 13.10 -0.50 -3.47
N ASP A 60 14.41 -0.24 -3.61
CA ASP A 60 14.97 1.12 -3.72
C ASP A 60 14.48 1.89 -4.96
N ARG A 61 14.06 1.20 -6.03
CA ARG A 61 13.52 1.84 -7.24
C ARG A 61 12.30 2.70 -6.93
N LEU A 62 11.47 2.27 -5.96
CA LEU A 62 10.30 3.02 -5.54
C LEU A 62 10.67 4.31 -4.80
N ALA A 63 11.82 4.36 -4.13
CA ALA A 63 12.28 5.56 -3.43
C ALA A 63 12.54 6.71 -4.41
N ASP A 64 13.16 6.42 -5.56
CA ASP A 64 13.40 7.39 -6.63
C ASP A 64 12.11 8.00 -7.18
N TRP A 65 11.05 7.18 -7.29
CA TRP A 65 9.73 7.63 -7.71
C TRP A 65 9.08 8.56 -6.68
N ARG A 66 9.24 8.28 -5.38
CA ARG A 66 8.66 9.09 -4.29
C ARG A 66 9.31 10.46 -4.14
N LEU A 67 10.49 10.67 -4.72
CA LEU A 67 11.17 11.97 -4.76
C LEU A 67 10.68 12.88 -5.90
N ARG A 68 9.93 12.35 -6.86
CA ARG A 68 9.39 13.12 -7.99
C ARG A 68 8.17 13.93 -7.55
N TYR A 69 7.97 15.09 -8.17
CA TYR A 69 6.78 15.93 -7.92
C TYR A 69 5.49 15.28 -8.44
N LEU A 70 5.54 14.74 -9.65
CA LEU A 70 4.45 13.97 -10.27
C LEU A 70 5.01 12.77 -11.03
N PRO A 71 4.30 11.63 -11.04
CA PRO A 71 3.10 11.33 -10.26
C PRO A 71 3.40 11.15 -8.76
N ALA A 72 2.44 11.45 -7.88
CA ALA A 72 2.54 11.11 -6.47
C ALA A 72 2.34 9.60 -6.27
N VAL A 73 3.38 8.90 -5.84
CA VAL A 73 3.36 7.44 -5.67
C VAL A 73 3.08 7.06 -4.22
N ILE A 74 1.95 6.38 -3.96
CA ILE A 74 1.45 6.06 -2.62
C ILE A 74 1.30 4.54 -2.47
N VAL A 75 1.87 3.98 -1.40
CA VAL A 75 1.76 2.54 -1.11
C VAL A 75 0.44 2.24 -0.40
N ILE A 76 -0.31 1.25 -0.88
CA ILE A 76 -1.57 0.75 -0.30
C ILE A 76 -1.47 -0.74 0.07
N PRO A 77 -2.28 -1.25 1.00
CA PRO A 77 -2.29 -2.68 1.33
C PRO A 77 -2.70 -3.54 0.13
N SER A 78 -2.12 -4.74 0.02
CA SER A 78 -2.60 -5.81 -0.88
C SER A 78 -3.80 -6.56 -0.28
N ALA A 79 -4.65 -7.14 -1.14
CA ALA A 79 -5.61 -8.17 -0.76
C ALA A 79 -4.89 -9.44 -0.26
N GLY A 80 -5.59 -10.22 0.58
CA GLY A 80 -5.15 -11.57 0.93
C GLY A 80 -3.98 -11.75 1.91
N LEU A 81 -3.23 -10.70 2.28
CA LEU A 81 -2.11 -10.84 3.23
C LEU A 81 -2.47 -10.46 4.68
N LYS A 82 -1.99 -11.28 5.64
CA LYS A 82 -2.05 -10.97 7.07
C LYS A 82 -1.39 -9.61 7.30
N PRO A 83 -1.97 -8.73 8.10
CA PRO A 83 -1.86 -7.34 7.71
C PRO A 83 -0.64 -6.68 8.35
N PHE A 84 0.61 -7.00 8.03
CA PHE A 84 1.74 -6.36 8.74
C PHE A 84 3.10 -6.43 8.01
N LEU A 85 3.42 -5.51 7.09
CA LEU A 85 4.77 -4.91 7.11
C LEU A 85 4.78 -3.56 7.83
N GLY A 86 3.72 -2.75 7.67
CA GLY A 86 3.63 -1.44 8.35
C GLY A 86 3.41 -1.48 9.87
N ARG A 87 2.68 -2.46 10.43
CA ARG A 87 2.39 -2.43 11.88
C ARG A 87 3.43 -3.02 12.81
N HIS A 88 4.44 -3.74 12.30
CA HIS A 88 5.61 -4.01 13.15
C HIS A 88 6.41 -2.74 13.37
N GLU A 89 6.76 -2.01 12.30
CA GLU A 89 7.47 -0.74 12.38
C GLU A 89 6.67 0.30 13.17
N LEU A 90 5.35 0.40 12.95
CA LEU A 90 4.48 1.27 13.74
C LEU A 90 4.42 0.86 15.21
N ARG A 91 4.28 -0.44 15.52
CA ARG A 91 4.28 -0.94 16.91
C ARG A 91 5.63 -0.68 17.58
N THR A 92 6.72 -0.86 16.86
CA THR A 92 8.09 -0.58 17.33
C THR A 92 8.29 0.91 17.57
N ALA A 93 7.83 1.78 16.66
CA ALA A 93 7.89 3.23 16.80
C ALA A 93 7.06 3.71 18.00
N ILE A 94 5.82 3.23 18.14
CA ILE A 94 4.96 3.55 19.30
C ILE A 94 5.59 3.06 20.60
N ARG A 95 6.11 1.83 20.63
CA ARG A 95 6.78 1.26 21.81
C ARG A 95 8.02 2.08 22.18
N LYS A 96 8.85 2.48 21.21
CA LYS A 96 10.03 3.31 21.44
C LYS A 96 9.67 4.71 21.94
N ALA A 97 8.60 5.31 21.40
CA ALA A 97 8.19 6.67 21.75
C ALA A 97 7.46 6.78 23.10
N THR A 98 6.73 5.73 23.50
CA THR A 98 5.82 5.79 24.67
C THR A 98 6.15 4.79 25.78
N GLY A 99 7.01 3.80 25.51
CA GLY A 99 7.35 2.73 26.45
C GLY A 99 6.26 1.65 26.61
N ILE A 100 5.12 1.78 25.93
CA ILE A 100 3.97 0.87 26.09
C ILE A 100 3.59 0.18 24.78
N ASP A 101 3.07 -1.06 24.88
CA ASP A 101 2.54 -1.81 23.74
C ASP A 101 1.03 -1.58 23.56
N LEU A 102 0.68 -0.39 23.05
CA LEU A 102 -0.70 0.08 22.92
C LEU A 102 -1.55 -0.78 21.98
N ILE A 103 -0.95 -1.28 20.89
CA ILE A 103 -1.62 -2.14 19.91
C ILE A 103 -1.93 -3.52 20.53
N GLY A 104 -0.96 -4.11 21.25
CA GLY A 104 -1.16 -5.40 21.90
C GLY A 104 -2.20 -5.40 23.03
N GLN A 105 -2.42 -4.27 23.71
CA GLN A 105 -3.45 -4.17 24.75
C GLN A 105 -4.88 -4.22 24.20
N ARG A 106 -5.11 -3.66 23.00
CA ARG A 106 -6.43 -3.67 22.35
C ARG A 106 -6.85 -5.06 21.87
N GLU A 107 -5.89 -5.88 21.42
CA GLU A 107 -6.14 -7.25 20.96
C GLU A 107 -6.55 -8.19 22.12
N ARG A 108 -5.96 -8.02 23.31
CA ARG A 108 -6.34 -8.76 24.52
C ARG A 108 -7.74 -8.39 25.00
N ALA A 109 -8.06 -7.10 25.03
CA ALA A 109 -9.37 -6.61 25.44
C ALA A 109 -10.51 -7.04 24.50
N GLN A 110 -10.22 -7.44 23.25
CA GLN A 110 -11.21 -7.99 22.31
C GLN A 110 -11.36 -9.51 22.46
N ARG A 111 -10.27 -10.26 22.68
CA ARG A 111 -10.33 -11.70 22.98
C ARG A 111 -11.05 -11.98 24.29
N ASP A 112 -10.77 -11.21 25.32
CA ASP A 112 -11.39 -11.35 26.65
C ASP A 112 -12.89 -10.99 26.65
N ARG A 113 -13.40 -10.31 25.62
CA ARG A 113 -14.83 -10.06 25.43
C ARG A 113 -15.51 -11.19 24.64
N GLN A 114 -14.80 -11.77 23.67
CA GLN A 114 -15.34 -12.83 22.83
C GLN A 114 -15.42 -14.20 23.55
N GLU A 115 -14.59 -14.41 24.58
CA GLU A 115 -14.64 -15.61 25.44
C GLU A 115 -15.69 -15.53 26.57
N ARG A 116 -16.31 -14.37 26.81
CA ARG A 116 -17.37 -14.22 27.83
C ARG A 116 -18.79 -14.45 27.30
N ASP A 117 -18.93 -14.56 25.97
CA ASP A 117 -20.20 -14.78 25.27
C ASP A 117 -20.37 -16.24 24.79
N VAL A 118 -19.61 -17.20 25.37
CA VAL A 118 -19.73 -18.66 25.14
C VAL A 118 -20.05 -19.39 26.43
#